data_AF-A0A4Q5QIB3-F1
#
_entry.id   AF-A0A4Q5QIB3-F1
#
_cell.length_a   1.000
_cell.length_b   1.000
_cell.length_c   1.000
_cell.angle_alpha   90.00
_cell.angle_beta   90.00
_cell.angle_gamma   90.00
#
_symmetry.space_group_name_H-M   'P 1'
#
loop_
_entity.id
_entity.type
_entity.pdbx_description
1 polymer ?
#
loop_
_entity_poly.entity_id
_entity_poly.type
_entity_poly.pdbx_seq_one_letter_code
_entity_poly.pdbx_strand_id
1 'polypeptide(L)' 'MNKSIFRKKSVSKLLEDLASGYGDSEHHGGKLNKVLRTKDLTFMGIAAVIGAGIFSTIGVA' A
#
# COMPACT_ATOMS: atom_id res chain seq x y z
N MET A 1 -10.94 -23.92 -11.90
CA MET A 1 -11.81 -22.72 -11.92
C MET A 1 -10.97 -21.56 -12.46
N ASN A 2 -10.96 -21.39 -13.78
CA ASN A 2 -10.04 -20.48 -14.47
C ASN A 2 -10.48 -19.03 -14.28
N LYS A 3 -9.81 -18.30 -13.38
CA LYS A 3 -9.96 -16.86 -13.24
C LYS A 3 -9.34 -16.22 -14.49
N SER A 4 -10.17 -15.60 -15.33
CA SER A 4 -9.72 -14.88 -16.52
C SER A 4 -8.66 -13.85 -16.14
N ILE A 5 -7.42 -14.13 -16.54
CA ILE A 5 -6.22 -13.31 -16.23
C ILE A 5 -6.22 -12.06 -17.11
N PHE A 6 -6.94 -12.10 -18.24
CA PHE A 6 -7.11 -11.00 -19.17
C PHE A 6 -8.48 -10.36 -19.00
N ARG A 7 -8.73 -9.80 -17.80
CA ARG A 7 -9.95 -9.02 -17.57
C ARG A 7 -9.79 -7.63 -18.18
N LYS A 8 -10.30 -7.44 -19.40
CA LYS A 8 -10.38 -6.11 -20.03
C LYS A 8 -11.42 -5.26 -19.30
N LYS A 9 -10.99 -4.16 -18.68
CA LYS A 9 -11.91 -3.16 -18.11
C LYS A 9 -12.57 -2.40 -19.27
N SER A 10 -13.90 -2.36 -19.33
CA SER A 10 -14.60 -1.62 -20.38
C SER A 10 -14.50 -0.11 -20.14
N VAL A 11 -14.42 0.68 -21.22
CA VAL A 11 -14.28 2.15 -21.15
C VAL A 11 -15.43 2.78 -20.38
N SER A 12 -16.64 2.24 -20.52
CA SER A 12 -17.82 2.69 -19.76
C SER A 12 -17.63 2.53 -18.24
N LYS A 13 -17.07 1.40 -17.81
CA LYS A 13 -16.77 1.14 -16.38
C LYS A 13 -15.62 2.00 -15.87
N LEU A 14 -14.64 2.32 -16.72
CA LEU A 14 -13.58 3.27 -16.38
C LEU A 14 -14.15 4.68 -16.17
N LEU A 15 -15.01 5.15 -17.07
CA LEU A 15 -15.63 6.47 -16.96
C LEU A 15 -16.55 6.56 -15.74
N GLU A 16 -17.29 5.50 -15.44
CA GLU A 16 -18.11 5.40 -14.23
C GLU A 16 -17.24 5.40 -12.95
N ASP A 17 -16.17 4.60 -12.91
CA ASP A 17 -15.22 4.56 -11.79
C ASP A 17 -14.53 5.93 -11.57
N LEU A 18 -14.15 6.62 -12.65
CA LEU A 18 -13.56 7.95 -12.60
C LEU A 18 -14.57 9.01 -12.15
N ALA A 19 -15.80 8.96 -12.67
CA ALA A 19 -16.88 9.87 -12.28
C ALA A 19 -17.31 9.67 -10.81
N SER A 20 -17.17 8.46 -10.30
CA SER A 20 -17.41 8.13 -8.89
C SER A 20 -16.17 8.31 -8.00
N GLY A 21 -15.08 8.88 -8.53
CA GLY A 21 -13.91 9.29 -7.77
C GLY A 21 -12.93 8.16 -7.42
N TYR A 22 -13.09 6.98 -8.02
CA TYR A 22 -12.16 5.86 -7.87
C TYR A 22 -11.01 6.00 -8.87
N GLY A 23 -10.02 6.81 -8.51
CA GLY A 23 -8.71 6.79 -9.15
C GLY A 23 -8.05 5.41 -9.03
N ASP A 24 -7.29 5.05 -10.06
CA ASP A 24 -6.67 3.72 -10.33
C ASP A 24 -5.74 3.19 -9.21
N SER A 25 -5.57 3.92 -8.10
CA SER A 25 -4.82 3.52 -6.91
C SER A 25 -5.65 2.75 -5.87
N GLU A 26 -6.98 2.70 -5.99
CA GLU A 26 -7.88 2.05 -5.03
C GLU A 26 -8.34 0.68 -5.55
N HIS A 27 -7.39 -0.22 -5.80
CA HIS A 27 -7.70 -1.59 -6.21
C HIS A 27 -8.26 -2.38 -5.01
N HIS A 28 -9.59 -2.48 -4.95
CA HIS A 28 -10.37 -3.42 -4.15
C HIS A 28 -10.24 -3.34 -2.61
N GLY A 29 -11.17 -2.60 -2.00
CA GLY A 29 -11.66 -2.89 -0.65
C GLY A 29 -11.20 -1.91 0.42
N GLY A 30 -12.09 -0.97 0.76
CA GLY A 30 -12.03 -0.18 1.99
C GLY A 30 -10.99 0.95 1.95
N LYS A 31 -11.49 2.20 1.95
CA LYS A 31 -10.66 3.36 2.29
C LYS A 31 -9.97 3.08 3.63
N LEU A 32 -8.65 3.07 3.64
CA LEU A 32 -7.89 2.91 4.89
C LEU A 32 -8.21 4.10 5.80
N ASN A 33 -8.61 3.80 7.03
CA ASN A 33 -8.86 4.85 8.01
C ASN A 33 -7.53 5.51 8.39
N LYS A 34 -7.45 6.84 8.27
CA LYS A 34 -6.28 7.62 8.68
C LYS A 34 -6.22 7.73 10.20
N VAL A 35 -5.73 6.67 10.84
CA VAL A 35 -5.71 6.55 12.32
C VAL A 35 -4.32 6.76 12.93
N LEU A 36 -3.27 6.75 12.12
CA LEU A 36 -1.89 6.87 12.60
C LEU A 36 -1.62 8.27 13.16
N ARG A 37 -1.13 8.31 14.40
CA ARG A 37 -0.68 9.52 15.10
C ARG A 37 0.83 9.71 14.97
N THR A 38 1.35 10.83 15.47
CA THR A 38 2.79 11.15 15.45
C THR A 38 3.65 10.05 16.08
N LYS A 39 3.20 9.45 17.18
CA LYS A 39 3.90 8.33 17.83
C LYS A 39 4.01 7.12 16.92
N ASP A 40 2.92 6.73 16.27
CA ASP A 40 2.87 5.55 15.39
C ASP A 40 3.82 5.72 14.20
N LEU A 41 3.83 6.92 13.60
CA LEU A 41 4.74 7.23 12.51
C LEU A 41 6.21 7.27 12.95
N THR A 42 6.48 7.78 14.16
CA THR A 42 7.83 7.80 14.74
C THR A 42 8.36 6.39 14.97
N PHE A 43 7.55 5.51 15.56
CA PHE A 43 7.93 4.11 15.75
C PHE A 43 8.12 3.37 14.43
N MET A 44 7.29 3.63 13.42
CA MET A 44 7.48 3.06 12.10
C MET A 44 8.80 3.50 11.46
N GLY A 45 9.20 4.76 11.62
CA GLY A 45 10.51 5.26 11.18
C GLY A 45 11.67 4.56 11.90
N ILE A 46 11.61 4.44 13.23
CA ILE A 46 12.63 3.74 14.02
C ILE A 46 12.75 2.27 13.58
N ALA A 47 11.62 1.58 13.42
CA ALA A 47 11.59 0.19 12.98
C ALA A 47 12.14 0.00 11.56
N ALA A 48 11.97 0.98 10.68
CA ALA A 48 12.52 0.93 9.32
C ALA A 48 14.05 1.12 9.30
N VAL A 49 14.62 1.81 10.29
CA VAL A 49 16.06 2.07 10.40
C VAL A 49 16.78 0.96 11.19
N ILE A 50 16.19 0.51 12.28
CA ILE A 50 16.76 -0.51 13.15
C ILE A 50 16.35 -1.89 12.61
N GLY A 51 17.25 -2.52 11.85
CA GLY A 51 17.05 -3.85 11.28
C GLY A 51 18.35 -4.63 11.14
N ALA A 52 18.35 -5.69 10.32
CA ALA A 52 19.51 -6.55 10.13
C ALA A 52 20.80 -5.80 9.74
N GLY A 53 20.69 -4.63 9.11
CA GLY A 53 21.83 -3.78 8.71
C GLY A 53 22.67 -3.28 9.89
N ILE A 54 22.07 -2.61 10.87
CA ILE A 54 22.80 -2.03 12.00
C ILE A 54 23.46 -3.11 12.89
N PHE A 55 22.78 -4.24 13.06
CA PHE A 55 23.30 -5.38 13.83
C PHE A 55 24.42 -6.12 13.10
N SER A 56 24.34 -6.23 11.77
CA SER A 56 25.40 -6.85 10.96
C SER A 56 26.68 -6.03 10.94
N THR A 57 26.60 -4.69 10.95
CA THR A 57 27.80 -3.83 10.89
C THR A 57 28.52 -3.67 12.23
N ILE A 58 27.81 -3.75 13.36
CA ILE A 58 28.42 -3.57 14.70
C ILE A 58 29.06 -4.87 15.19
N GLY A 59 28.50 -6.05 14.88
CA GLY A 59 29.01 -7.34 15.36
C GLY A 59 30.22 -7.92 14.61
N VAL A 60 30.71 -7.24 13.58
CA VAL A 60 31.88 -7.67 12.77
C VAL A 60 33.17 -6.93 13.19
N ALA A 61 33.09 -6.02 14.17
CA ALA A 61 34.25 -5.38 14.78
C ALA A 61 34.82 -6.22 15.93
#